data_AF-A0A2K3L5Q0-F1
#
_entry.id   AF-A0A2K3L5Q0-F1
#
_cell.length_a   1.000
_cell.length_b   1.000
_cell.length_c   1.000
_cell.angle_alpha   90.00
_cell.angle_beta   90.00
_cell.angle_gamma   90.00
#
_symmetry.space_group_name_H-M   'P 1'
#
loop_
_entity.id
_entity.type
_entity.pdbx_description
1 polymer ?
#
loop_
_entity_poly.entity_id
_entity_poly.type
_entity_poly.pdbx_seq_one_letter_code
_entity_poly.pdbx_strand_id
1 'polypeptide(L)'
;MSDHARLKEIQDEISNGVQLQIKKFMDAMDIRDRDKAHRLDSLEVSNEDRLVRIETAVESLLQRAAEDQQRDEANSRNNTHRTPFHTRSVKLEFPRFDGTHAIEWIFKAEQFFEYYNTPDDDRLMIAAVHLDQKVILALPVMIVLVPPYSN
;
A
#
# COMPACT_ATOMS: atom_id res chain seq x y z
N MET A 1 -71.05 -35.12 -34.45
CA MET A 1 -70.06 -35.28 -33.37
C MET A 1 -69.09 -34.12 -33.46
N SER A 2 -68.84 -33.40 -32.38
CA SER A 2 -69.51 -32.12 -32.05
C SER A 2 -68.39 -31.09 -31.89
N ASP A 3 -68.60 -29.83 -32.27
CA ASP A 3 -67.57 -28.76 -32.20
C ASP A 3 -66.94 -28.60 -30.80
N HIS A 4 -67.67 -29.03 -29.78
CA HIS A 4 -67.20 -29.14 -28.39
C HIS A 4 -65.94 -30.02 -28.23
N ALA A 5 -65.79 -31.08 -29.03
CA ALA A 5 -64.62 -31.95 -28.98
C ALA A 5 -63.36 -31.23 -29.51
N ARG A 6 -63.49 -30.42 -30.56
CA ARG A 6 -62.38 -29.65 -31.14
C ARG A 6 -61.92 -28.51 -30.23
N LEU A 7 -62.87 -27.83 -29.60
CA LEU A 7 -62.55 -26.78 -28.62
C LEU A 7 -61.77 -27.33 -27.43
N LYS A 8 -62.14 -28.53 -26.95
CA LYS A 8 -61.43 -29.19 -25.86
C LYS A 8 -60.00 -29.57 -26.25
N GLU A 9 -59.81 -30.11 -27.45
CA GLU A 9 -58.48 -30.46 -27.98
C GLU A 9 -57.56 -29.23 -28.07
N ILE A 10 -58.07 -28.12 -28.60
CA ILE A 10 -57.32 -26.86 -28.67
C ILE A 10 -56.98 -26.34 -27.26
N GLN A 11 -57.90 -26.45 -26.31
CA GLN A 11 -57.66 -26.03 -24.93
C GLN A 11 -56.61 -26.91 -24.23
N ASP A 12 -56.62 -28.21 -24.50
CA ASP A 12 -55.64 -29.16 -23.97
C ASP A 12 -54.25 -28.89 -24.56
N GLU A 13 -54.13 -28.60 -25.86
CA GLU A 13 -52.86 -28.22 -26.50
C GLU A 13 -52.27 -26.93 -25.92
N ILE A 14 -53.10 -25.90 -25.71
CA ILE A 14 -52.66 -24.64 -25.11
C ILE A 14 -52.16 -24.89 -23.69
N SER A 15 -52.92 -25.63 -22.88
CA SER A 15 -52.55 -25.98 -21.51
C SER A 15 -51.23 -26.77 -21.47
N ASN A 16 -51.11 -27.79 -22.32
CA ASN A 16 -49.90 -28.60 -22.44
C ASN A 16 -48.69 -27.78 -22.91
N GLY A 17 -48.89 -26.84 -23.84
CA GLY A 17 -47.85 -25.93 -24.30
C GLY A 17 -47.33 -25.01 -23.20
N VAL A 18 -48.24 -24.41 -22.41
CA VAL A 18 -47.89 -23.58 -21.25
C VAL A 18 -47.17 -24.40 -20.19
N GLN A 19 -47.68 -25.59 -19.86
CA GLN A 19 -47.04 -26.51 -18.91
C GLN A 19 -45.64 -26.92 -19.35
N LEU A 20 -45.45 -27.18 -20.66
CA LEU A 20 -44.14 -27.53 -21.21
C LEU A 20 -43.15 -26.36 -21.13
N GLN A 21 -43.60 -25.13 -21.36
CA GLN A 21 -42.73 -23.96 -21.19
C GLN A 21 -42.32 -23.75 -19.73
N ILE A 22 -43.25 -23.88 -18.78
CA ILE A 22 -42.96 -23.78 -17.35
C ILE A 22 -41.96 -24.87 -16.95
N LYS A 23 -42.18 -26.11 -17.41
CA LYS A 23 -41.26 -27.23 -17.13
C LYS A 23 -39.85 -26.95 -17.65
N LYS A 24 -39.71 -26.50 -18.90
CA LYS A 24 -38.41 -26.16 -19.49
C LYS A 24 -37.70 -25.03 -18.74
N PHE A 25 -38.45 -24.03 -18.30
CA PHE A 25 -37.90 -22.94 -17.49
C PHE A 25 -37.40 -23.44 -16.13
N MET A 26 -38.18 -24.29 -15.48
CA MET A 26 -37.84 -24.88 -14.18
C MET A 26 -36.61 -25.79 -14.28
N ASP A 27 -36.54 -26.64 -15.31
CA ASP A 27 -35.37 -27.49 -15.57
C ASP A 27 -34.11 -26.64 -15.84
N ALA A 28 -34.23 -25.56 -16.61
CA ALA A 28 -33.12 -24.65 -16.89
C ALA A 28 -32.65 -23.86 -15.66
N MET A 29 -33.59 -23.49 -14.77
CA MET A 29 -33.27 -22.85 -13.50
C MET A 29 -32.55 -23.81 -12.56
N ASP A 30 -33.04 -25.05 -12.44
CA ASP A 30 -32.44 -26.07 -11.57
C ASP A 30 -31.01 -26.44 -12.00
N ILE A 31 -30.76 -26.53 -13.31
CA ILE A 31 -29.39 -26.73 -13.84
C ILE A 31 -28.48 -25.56 -13.46
N ARG A 32 -28.96 -24.32 -13.60
CA ARG A 32 -28.17 -23.12 -13.28
C ARG A 32 -27.90 -23.01 -11.79
N ASP A 33 -28.88 -23.32 -10.96
CA ASP A 33 -28.74 -23.26 -9.51
C ASP A 33 -27.75 -24.32 -9.01
N ARG A 34 -27.74 -25.52 -9.62
CA ARG A 34 -26.71 -26.53 -9.36
C ARG A 34 -25.31 -26.07 -9.76
N ASP A 35 -25.12 -25.48 -10.95
CA ASP A 35 -23.83 -24.93 -11.38
C ASP A 35 -23.34 -23.82 -10.42
N LYS A 36 -24.24 -22.91 -10.01
CA LYS A 36 -23.91 -21.88 -9.03
C LYS A 36 -23.52 -22.45 -7.67
N ALA A 37 -24.28 -23.43 -7.16
CA ALA A 37 -23.99 -24.08 -5.89
C ALA A 37 -22.59 -24.73 -5.92
N HIS A 38 -22.27 -25.44 -7.00
CA HIS A 38 -20.95 -26.05 -7.16
C HIS A 38 -19.82 -25.01 -7.24
N ARG A 39 -20.04 -23.89 -7.94
CA ARG A 39 -19.05 -22.80 -8.00
C ARG A 39 -18.84 -22.14 -6.64
N LEU A 40 -19.91 -21.93 -5.88
CA LEU A 40 -19.82 -21.36 -4.53
C LEU A 40 -19.05 -22.29 -3.60
N ASP A 41 -19.37 -23.59 -3.60
CA ASP A 41 -18.66 -24.60 -2.81
C ASP A 41 -17.16 -24.66 -3.17
N SER A 42 -16.83 -24.64 -4.47
CA SER A 42 -15.43 -24.62 -4.92
C SER A 42 -14.69 -23.34 -4.47
N LEU A 43 -15.37 -22.19 -4.49
CA LEU A 43 -14.80 -20.92 -4.02
C LEU A 43 -14.63 -20.90 -2.51
N GLU A 44 -15.58 -21.46 -1.76
CA GLU A 44 -15.54 -21.58 -0.31
C GLU A 44 -14.35 -22.42 0.12
N VAL A 45 -14.21 -23.64 -0.43
CA VAL A 45 -13.06 -24.52 -0.17
C VAL A 45 -11.73 -23.82 -0.50
N SER A 46 -11.63 -23.20 -1.68
CA SER A 46 -10.40 -22.48 -2.05
C SER A 46 -10.11 -21.29 -1.13
N ASN A 47 -11.13 -20.62 -0.61
CA ASN A 47 -10.94 -19.50 0.30
C ASN A 47 -10.54 -19.97 1.69
N GLU A 48 -11.14 -21.03 2.22
CA GLU A 48 -10.76 -21.67 3.49
C GLU A 48 -9.27 -22.04 3.48
N ASP A 49 -8.80 -22.71 2.43
CA ASP A 49 -7.38 -23.05 2.27
C ASP A 49 -6.46 -21.83 2.28
N ARG A 50 -6.91 -20.71 1.70
CA ARG A 50 -6.15 -19.46 1.69
C ARG A 50 -6.13 -18.80 3.07
N LEU A 51 -7.24 -18.85 3.80
CA LEU A 51 -7.35 -18.30 5.15
C LEU A 51 -6.43 -19.03 6.11
N VAL A 52 -6.40 -20.36 6.08
CA VAL A 52 -5.49 -21.18 6.90
C VAL A 52 -4.02 -20.80 6.64
N ARG A 53 -3.63 -20.63 5.37
CA ARG A 53 -2.25 -20.21 5.03
C ARG A 53 -1.92 -18.83 5.56
N ILE A 54 -2.87 -17.89 5.50
CA ILE A 54 -2.69 -16.53 6.03
C ILE A 54 -2.55 -16.59 7.55
N GLU A 55 -3.41 -17.35 8.23
CA GLU A 55 -3.34 -17.54 9.69
C GLU A 55 -1.97 -18.07 10.10
N THR A 56 -1.49 -19.16 9.48
CA THR A 56 -0.17 -19.73 9.76
C THR A 56 0.97 -18.73 9.48
N ALA A 57 0.87 -17.95 8.40
CA ALA A 57 1.86 -16.93 8.07
C ALA A 57 1.88 -15.79 9.09
N VAL A 58 0.71 -15.36 9.57
CA VAL A 58 0.58 -14.32 10.61
C VAL A 58 1.15 -14.83 11.93
N GLU A 59 0.83 -16.06 12.35
CA GLU A 59 1.41 -16.67 13.55
C GLU A 59 2.94 -16.74 13.47
N SER A 60 3.47 -17.14 12.32
CA SER A 60 4.93 -17.18 12.09
C SER A 60 5.58 -15.81 12.20
N LEU A 61 4.91 -14.75 11.71
CA LEU A 61 5.39 -13.37 11.81
C LEU A 61 5.33 -12.86 13.25
N LEU A 62 4.26 -13.16 13.99
CA LEU A 62 4.12 -12.79 15.39
C LEU A 62 5.18 -13.47 16.26
N GLN A 63 5.44 -14.76 16.01
CA GLN A 63 6.48 -15.51 16.71
C GLN A 63 7.87 -14.90 16.46
N ARG A 64 8.18 -14.57 15.20
CA ARG A 64 9.45 -13.93 14.85
C ARG A 64 9.60 -12.54 15.46
N ALA A 65 8.53 -11.74 15.46
CA ALA A 65 8.53 -10.43 16.09
C ALA A 65 8.74 -10.50 17.61
N ALA A 66 8.20 -11.53 18.28
CA ALA A 66 8.44 -11.77 19.71
C ALA A 66 9.90 -12.22 19.99
N GLU A 67 10.50 -13.01 19.10
CA GLU A 67 11.91 -13.44 19.20
C GLU A 67 12.91 -12.31 18.96
N ASP A 68 12.62 -11.37 18.04
CA ASP A 68 13.48 -10.21 17.79
C ASP A 68 13.53 -9.26 19.00
N GLN A 69 12.46 -9.13 19.78
CA GLN A 69 12.47 -8.32 21.01
C GLN A 69 13.41 -8.86 22.11
N GLN A 70 13.68 -10.18 22.15
CA GLN A 70 14.61 -10.77 23.13
C GLN A 70 16.07 -10.66 22.71
N ARG A 71 16.37 -10.49 21.41
CA ARG A 71 17.75 -10.34 20.91
C ARG A 71 18.29 -8.91 21.12
N ASP A 72 17.41 -7.92 21.19
CA ASP A 72 17.80 -6.53 21.38
C ASP A 72 18.15 -6.17 22.84
N GLU A 73 17.64 -6.89 23.85
CA GLU A 73 18.04 -6.68 25.25
C GLU A 73 19.43 -7.26 25.57
N ALA A 74 19.84 -8.35 24.92
CA ALA A 74 21.16 -8.94 25.13
C ALA A 74 22.28 -8.24 24.32
N ASN A 75 21.94 -7.61 23.18
CA ASN A 75 22.93 -6.93 22.33
C ASN A 75 23.11 -5.43 22.66
N SER A 76 22.20 -4.83 23.43
CA SER A 76 22.34 -3.44 23.91
C SER A 76 23.50 -3.23 24.90
N ARG A 77 24.08 -4.30 25.47
CA ARG A 77 25.23 -4.19 26.39
C ARG A 77 26.60 -4.29 25.71
N ASN A 78 26.68 -4.74 24.46
CA ASN A 78 27.96 -4.99 23.78
C ASN A 78 28.32 -3.97 22.70
N ASN A 79 27.44 -3.00 22.40
CA ASN A 79 27.71 -1.96 21.40
C ASN A 79 28.25 -0.64 22.00
N THR A 80 29.15 -0.73 22.99
CA THR A 80 29.95 0.42 23.47
C THR A 80 31.38 0.43 22.91
N HIS A 81 31.73 -0.50 22.02
CA HIS A 81 32.98 -0.47 21.27
C HIS A 81 32.72 -0.16 19.79
N ARG A 82 32.09 0.98 19.51
CA ARG A 82 32.45 1.71 18.29
C ARG A 82 33.88 2.17 18.51
N THR A 83 34.84 1.41 17.99
CA THR A 83 36.20 1.91 17.80
C THR A 83 36.05 3.29 17.13
N PRO A 84 36.66 4.34 17.69
CA PRO A 84 36.62 5.64 17.05
C PRO A 84 37.45 5.48 15.79
N PHE A 85 36.79 5.18 14.67
CA PHE A 85 37.34 5.48 13.37
C PHE A 85 37.62 6.96 13.43
N HIS A 86 38.91 7.29 13.53
CA HIS A 86 39.42 8.63 13.39
C HIS A 86 39.22 9.02 11.93
N THR A 87 37.96 9.24 11.56
CA THR A 87 37.60 9.94 10.35
C THR A 87 38.13 11.34 10.57
N ARG A 88 39.24 11.64 9.90
CA ARG A 88 39.62 13.03 9.57
C ARG A 88 38.31 13.73 9.27
N SER A 89 37.95 14.77 10.01
CA SER A 89 36.68 15.49 9.88
C SER A 89 36.39 15.76 8.41
N VAL A 90 35.63 14.87 7.77
CA VAL A 90 35.23 15.04 6.37
C VAL A 90 34.08 16.01 6.46
N LYS A 91 34.38 17.27 6.21
CA LYS A 91 33.35 18.28 6.03
C LYS A 91 32.62 17.90 4.75
N LEU A 92 31.51 17.18 4.89
CA LEU A 92 30.61 16.95 3.77
C LEU A 92 30.05 18.31 3.37
N GLU A 93 30.14 18.64 2.08
CA GLU A 93 29.40 19.75 1.48
C GLU A 93 28.06 19.21 0.98
N PHE A 94 27.01 20.04 1.06
CA PHE A 94 25.69 19.61 0.61
C PHE A 94 25.69 19.40 -0.91
N PRO A 95 25.24 18.24 -1.42
CA PRO A 95 25.30 17.95 -2.85
C PRO A 95 24.38 18.90 -3.63
N ARG A 96 24.85 19.41 -4.77
CA ARG A 96 24.04 20.22 -5.68
C ARG A 96 23.24 19.32 -6.61
N PHE A 97 21.96 19.62 -6.82
CA PHE A 97 21.17 18.95 -7.84
C PHE A 97 21.38 19.65 -9.19
N ASP A 98 21.71 18.88 -10.23
CA ASP A 98 21.96 19.39 -11.58
C ASP A 98 20.80 19.05 -12.55
N GLY A 99 19.67 18.60 -12.03
CA GLY A 99 18.52 18.13 -12.81
C GLY A 99 18.66 16.70 -13.32
N THR A 100 19.78 16.03 -13.08
CA THR A 100 20.05 14.64 -13.48
C THR A 100 20.31 13.76 -12.26
N HIS A 101 20.14 12.44 -12.40
CA HIS A 101 20.49 11.46 -11.35
C HIS A 101 19.88 11.75 -9.96
N ALA A 102 18.58 12.05 -9.89
CA ALA A 102 17.88 12.43 -8.66
C ALA A 102 18.06 11.42 -7.50
N ILE A 103 18.11 10.12 -7.79
CA ILE A 103 18.31 9.08 -6.77
C ILE A 103 19.69 9.19 -6.12
N GLU A 104 20.73 9.44 -6.91
CA GLU A 104 22.10 9.62 -6.39
C GLU A 104 22.22 10.91 -5.57
N TRP A 105 21.50 11.97 -5.97
CA TRP A 105 21.45 13.21 -5.22
C TRP A 105 20.74 13.05 -3.87
N ILE A 106 19.57 12.38 -3.84
CA ILE A 106 18.83 12.08 -2.61
C ILE A 106 19.72 11.32 -1.64
N PHE A 107 20.39 10.26 -2.11
CA PHE A 107 21.26 9.45 -1.26
C PHE A 107 22.42 10.26 -0.65
N LYS A 108 23.05 11.14 -1.43
CA LYS A 108 24.10 12.04 -0.92
C LYS A 108 23.55 13.08 0.08
N ALA A 109 22.33 13.57 -0.13
CA ALA A 109 21.68 14.51 0.78
C ALA A 109 21.30 13.84 2.11
N GLU A 110 20.79 12.61 2.07
CA GLU A 110 20.52 11.81 3.26
C GLU A 110 21.78 11.56 4.08
N GLN A 111 22.89 11.18 3.43
CA GLN A 111 24.19 11.02 4.10
C GLN A 111 24.68 12.31 4.76
N PHE A 112 24.46 13.46 4.13
CA PHE A 112 24.81 14.76 4.73
C PHE A 112 23.97 15.02 5.99
N PHE A 113 22.65 14.80 5.94
CA PHE A 113 21.77 15.04 7.07
C PHE A 113 22.01 14.09 8.24
N GLU A 114 22.32 12.83 7.95
CA GLU A 114 22.69 11.84 8.96
C GLU A 114 24.02 12.22 9.63
N TYR A 115 25.02 12.66 8.84
CA TYR A 115 26.33 13.05 9.35
C TYR A 115 26.28 14.26 10.29
N TYR A 116 25.51 15.30 9.93
CA TYR A 116 25.35 16.50 10.76
C TYR A 116 24.18 16.42 11.75
N ASN A 117 23.51 15.27 11.84
CA ASN A 117 22.31 15.04 12.64
C ASN A 117 21.27 16.17 12.48
N THR A 118 21.03 16.58 11.23
CA THR A 118 20.16 17.70 10.89
C THR A 118 18.71 17.37 11.25
N PRO A 119 17.99 18.22 12.03
CA PRO A 119 16.57 18.06 12.33
C PRO A 119 15.72 18.09 11.06
N ASP A 120 14.62 17.33 11.04
CA ASP A 120 13.74 17.23 9.86
C ASP A 120 13.22 18.59 9.38
N ASP A 121 12.93 19.51 10.31
CA ASP A 121 12.47 20.88 10.02
C ASP A 121 13.50 21.67 9.17
N ASP A 122 14.80 21.44 9.40
CA ASP A 122 15.88 22.12 8.69
C ASP A 122 16.26 21.41 7.38
N ARG A 123 16.02 20.10 7.27
CA ARG A 123 16.36 19.32 6.07
C ARG A 123 15.67 19.85 4.82
N LEU A 124 14.37 20.15 4.93
CA LEU A 124 13.58 20.65 3.82
C LEU A 124 14.09 22.02 3.35
N MET A 125 14.42 22.91 4.27
CA MET A 125 14.98 24.24 3.97
C MET A 125 16.34 24.12 3.28
N ILE A 126 17.24 23.29 3.79
CA ILE A 126 18.58 23.10 3.23
C ILE A 126 18.49 22.47 1.83
N ALA A 127 17.67 21.43 1.64
CA ALA A 127 17.48 20.80 0.35
C ALA A 127 16.90 21.79 -0.69
N ALA A 128 15.91 22.59 -0.30
CA ALA A 128 15.27 23.57 -1.18
C ALA A 128 16.26 24.63 -1.71
N VAL A 129 17.19 25.10 -0.89
CA VAL A 129 18.23 26.06 -1.32
C VAL A 129 19.18 25.47 -2.37
N HIS A 130 19.37 24.14 -2.38
CA HIS A 130 20.36 23.45 -3.20
C HIS A 130 19.76 22.69 -4.40
N LEU A 131 18.44 22.79 -4.62
CA LEU A 131 17.71 22.07 -5.67
C LEU A 131 17.81 22.72 -7.06
N ASP A 132 17.87 24.04 -7.19
CA ASP A 132 18.33 24.74 -8.41
C ASP A 132 18.37 26.25 -8.14
N GLN A 133 19.37 26.96 -8.67
CA GLN A 133 19.41 28.41 -8.50
C GLN A 133 18.40 29.09 -9.45
N LYS A 134 17.22 29.39 -8.90
CA LYS A 134 16.64 30.72 -9.07
C LYS A 134 16.31 31.38 -7.74
N VAL A 135 17.20 31.20 -6.78
CA VAL A 135 17.34 32.15 -5.68
C VAL A 135 18.43 33.12 -6.10
N ILE A 136 17.99 34.22 -6.71
CA ILE A 136 18.72 35.47 -6.67
C ILE A 136 19.22 35.59 -5.24
N LEU A 137 20.54 35.63 -5.10
CA LEU A 137 21.23 36.23 -3.98
C LEU A 137 20.47 37.49 -3.53
N ALA A 138 19.52 37.36 -2.62
CA ALA A 138 19.10 38.45 -1.75
C ALA A 138 20.20 38.62 -0.69
N LEU A 139 21.42 38.82 -1.19
CA LEU A 139 22.44 39.56 -0.50
C LEU A 139 21.83 40.94 -0.21
N PRO A 140 22.25 41.60 0.86
CA PRO A 140 22.33 41.22 2.26
C PRO A 140 21.54 42.31 3.03
N VAL A 141 21.80 42.57 4.31
CA VAL A 141 21.26 43.76 5.03
C VAL A 141 19.77 43.57 5.40
N MET A 142 19.47 42.81 6.46
CA MET A 142 19.42 43.45 7.80
C MET A 142 19.83 44.93 7.72
N ILE A 143 18.90 45.76 7.27
CA ILE A 143 18.80 47.17 7.64
C ILE A 143 18.66 47.10 9.16
N VAL A 144 19.72 47.10 9.97
CA VAL A 144 20.42 48.30 10.43
C VAL A 144 19.59 49.56 10.14
N LEU A 145 18.40 49.64 10.75
CA LEU A 145 17.65 50.86 11.08
C LEU A 145 16.28 50.46 11.66
N VAL A 146 16.29 49.71 12.77
CA VAL A 146 15.22 49.86 13.76
C VAL A 146 15.89 50.51 14.98
N PRO A 147 15.67 51.81 15.23
CA PRO A 147 16.28 52.49 16.37
C PRO A 147 15.76 51.86 17.68
N PRO A 148 16.58 51.79 18.74
CA PRO A 148 16.08 51.36 20.04
C PRO A 148 15.03 52.38 20.54
N TYR A 149 13.88 51.87 21.00
CA TYR A 149 12.80 52.66 21.58
C TYR A 149 13.25 53.45 22.83
N SER A 150 12.74 54.68 22.91
CA SER A 150 12.56 55.65 24.01
C SER A 150 13.07 55.33 25.43
N ASN A 151 13.84 56.25 26.02
CA ASN A 151 13.40 57.25 27.02
C ASN A 151 14.51 58.30 27.22
#